data_AF-A0A6J1NKK5-F1
#
_entry.id   AF-A0A6J1NKK5-F1
#
_cell.length_a   1.000
_cell.length_b   1.000
_cell.length_c   1.000
_cell.angle_alpha   90.00
_cell.angle_beta   90.00
_cell.angle_gamma   90.00
#
_symmetry.space_group_name_H-M   'P 1'
#
loop_
_entity.id
_entity.type
_entity.pdbx_description
1 polymer ?
#
loop_
_entity_poly.entity_id
_entity_poly.type
_entity_poly.pdbx_seq_one_letter_code
_entity_poly.pdbx_strand_id
1 'polypeptide(L)'
;MVVGVTLARGDDAFVPATHAARPSVADVDTAAGMLYYCDVHRYEIVRQRLDGGAREVFAADGVDNCEGLAVDWMGRNLYWTDDSLGALSVARLDAPHRRALLRERSHPRALALDPANGVMYWAAWAPGRIESAAMDASRRRTLLDAELQLGPTG
;
A
#
# COMPACT_ATOMS: atom_id res chain seq x y z
N MET A 1 9.54 10.66 -12.66
CA MET A 1 9.34 9.71 -13.77
C MET A 1 9.31 8.32 -13.16
N VAL A 2 8.14 7.67 -13.10
CA VAL A 2 8.06 6.27 -12.68
C VAL A 2 8.43 5.42 -13.90
N VAL A 3 9.42 4.55 -13.75
CA VAL A 3 9.88 3.63 -14.79
C VAL A 3 9.17 2.30 -14.56
N GLY A 4 8.32 1.89 -15.51
CA GLY A 4 7.71 0.55 -15.50
C GLY A 4 8.72 -0.50 -15.98
N VAL A 5 8.65 -1.71 -15.43
CA VAL A 5 9.44 -2.86 -15.88
C VAL A 5 8.51 -3.86 -16.60
N THR A 6 8.94 -4.32 -17.78
CA THR A 6 8.15 -5.07 -18.75
C THR A 6 8.20 -6.58 -18.52
N LEU A 7 7.05 -7.26 -18.64
CA LEU A 7 6.93 -8.70 -18.87
C LEU A 7 6.12 -8.89 -20.19
N ALA A 8 6.78 -8.71 -21.34
CA ALA A 8 6.34 -8.79 -22.76
C ALA A 8 4.81 -8.88 -23.09
N ARG A 9 4.22 -8.07 -23.98
CA ARG A 9 4.44 -8.02 -25.44
C ARG A 9 3.86 -6.69 -26.01
N GLY A 10 4.71 -5.90 -26.68
CA GLY A 10 4.39 -5.25 -27.97
C GLY A 10 3.62 -3.93 -28.04
N ASP A 11 2.74 -3.57 -27.10
CA ASP A 11 2.01 -2.30 -27.16
C ASP A 11 2.26 -1.47 -25.90
N ASP A 12 3.09 -0.43 -26.07
CA ASP A 12 3.45 0.51 -25.02
C ASP A 12 2.23 1.34 -24.58
N ALA A 13 1.43 0.83 -23.66
CA ALA A 13 0.49 1.65 -22.90
C ALA A 13 1.21 2.23 -21.67
N PHE A 14 2.08 3.22 -21.90
CA PHE A 14 2.61 4.02 -20.80
C PHE A 14 1.46 4.88 -20.26
N VAL A 15 1.02 4.60 -19.04
CA VAL A 15 0.10 5.48 -18.33
C VAL A 15 0.94 6.40 -17.46
N PRO A 16 1.25 7.64 -17.90
CA PRO A 16 1.88 8.59 -17.00
C PRO A 16 0.93 8.83 -15.83
N ALA A 17 1.42 8.68 -14.60
CA ALA A 17 0.78 9.33 -13.46
C ALA A 17 0.85 10.84 -13.70
N THR A 18 -0.17 11.38 -14.36
CA THR A 18 -0.14 12.77 -14.82
C THR A 18 -0.22 13.70 -13.61
N HIS A 19 0.56 14.78 -13.64
CA HIS A 19 0.58 15.79 -12.56
C HIS A 19 0.99 15.25 -11.16
N ALA A 20 1.65 14.10 -11.06
CA ALA A 20 2.26 13.63 -9.82
C ALA A 20 3.46 14.51 -9.46
N ALA A 21 3.54 14.97 -8.20
CA ALA A 21 4.67 15.76 -7.70
C ALA A 21 5.81 14.85 -7.25
N ARG A 22 5.56 13.93 -6.30
CA ARG A 22 6.55 12.95 -5.85
C ARG A 22 5.88 11.60 -5.54
N PRO A 23 5.59 10.77 -6.56
CA PRO A 23 5.00 9.46 -6.32
C PRO A 23 5.99 8.51 -5.62
N SER A 24 5.58 7.86 -4.53
CA SER A 24 6.43 6.92 -3.77
C SER A 24 6.12 5.45 -4.05
N VAL A 25 4.83 5.09 -4.03
CA VAL A 25 4.32 3.72 -4.14
C VAL A 25 3.05 3.73 -4.98
N ALA A 26 2.77 2.64 -5.67
CA ALA A 26 1.59 2.49 -6.51
C ALA A 26 1.12 1.03 -6.56
N ASP A 27 -0.17 0.85 -6.82
CA ASP A 27 -0.78 -0.44 -7.13
C ASP A 27 -1.99 -0.24 -8.07
N VAL A 28 -2.45 -1.31 -8.71
CA VAL A 28 -3.44 -1.26 -9.78
C VAL A 28 -4.64 -2.14 -9.51
N ASP A 29 -5.81 -1.61 -9.80
CA ASP A 29 -7.03 -2.38 -9.98
C ASP A 29 -7.22 -2.66 -11.48
N THR A 30 -6.76 -3.82 -11.92
CA THR A 30 -6.81 -4.21 -13.33
C THR A 30 -8.23 -4.40 -13.85
N ALA A 31 -9.16 -4.87 -12.99
CA ALA A 31 -10.55 -5.08 -13.37
C ALA A 31 -11.29 -3.75 -13.60
N ALA A 32 -10.99 -2.72 -12.80
CA ALA A 32 -11.57 -1.39 -12.95
C ALA A 32 -10.75 -0.47 -13.87
N GLY A 33 -9.57 -0.89 -14.31
CA GLY A 33 -8.66 -0.05 -15.09
C GLY A 33 -8.20 1.19 -14.32
N MET A 34 -7.87 1.03 -13.03
CA MET A 34 -7.54 2.15 -12.13
C MET A 34 -6.15 1.99 -11.52
N LEU A 35 -5.33 3.04 -11.61
CA LEU A 35 -4.06 3.19 -10.90
C LEU A 35 -4.31 3.90 -9.57
N TYR A 36 -3.72 3.41 -8.50
CA TYR A 36 -3.61 4.09 -7.22
C TYR A 36 -2.14 4.38 -6.93
N TYR A 37 -1.82 5.58 -6.46
CA TYR A 37 -0.46 5.92 -6.07
C TYR A 37 -0.44 6.95 -4.95
N CYS A 38 0.57 6.91 -4.09
CA CYS A 38 0.78 7.97 -3.10
C CYS A 38 1.70 9.07 -3.64
N ASP A 39 1.30 10.32 -3.45
CA ASP A 39 2.11 11.52 -3.65
C ASP A 39 2.59 12.07 -2.30
N VAL A 40 3.80 11.70 -1.90
CA VAL A 40 4.41 12.07 -0.60
C VAL A 40 4.87 13.53 -0.53
N HIS A 41 4.71 14.32 -1.60
CA HIS A 41 4.89 15.77 -1.51
C HIS A 41 3.58 16.48 -1.16
N ARG A 42 2.45 15.89 -1.56
CA ARG A 42 1.11 16.44 -1.35
C ARG A 42 0.33 15.76 -0.24
N TYR A 43 0.90 14.71 0.37
CA TYR A 43 0.32 13.95 1.47
C TYR A 43 -1.05 13.36 1.10
N GLU A 44 -1.12 12.76 -0.09
CA GLU A 44 -2.36 12.20 -0.63
C GLU A 44 -2.13 10.89 -1.37
N ILE A 45 -3.13 10.02 -1.30
CA ILE A 45 -3.29 8.89 -2.21
C ILE A 45 -4.24 9.33 -3.31
N VAL A 46 -3.81 9.09 -4.54
CA VAL A 46 -4.46 9.53 -5.76
C VAL A 46 -4.88 8.31 -6.54
N ARG A 47 -6.02 8.40 -7.22
CA ARG A 47 -6.40 7.42 -8.25
C ARG A 47 -6.50 8.08 -9.62
N GLN A 48 -6.15 7.32 -10.66
CA GLN A 48 -6.27 7.76 -12.05
C GLN A 48 -6.63 6.57 -12.93
N ARG A 49 -7.53 6.77 -13.90
CA ARG A 49 -7.83 5.72 -14.88
C ARG A 49 -6.59 5.40 -15.73
N LEU A 50 -6.41 4.12 -16.04
CA LEU A 50 -5.31 3.62 -16.87
C LEU A 50 -5.39 4.10 -18.32
N ASP A 51 -6.55 4.57 -18.79
CA ASP A 51 -6.69 5.20 -20.11
C ASP A 51 -6.28 6.69 -20.13
N GLY A 52 -5.65 7.19 -19.07
CA GLY A 52 -5.22 8.57 -18.96
C GLY A 52 -6.33 9.55 -18.56
N GLY A 53 -7.46 9.04 -18.08
CA GLY A 53 -8.56 9.84 -17.54
C GLY A 53 -8.18 10.71 -16.34
N ALA A 54 -9.16 11.42 -15.80
CA ALA A 54 -8.95 12.42 -14.75
C ALA A 54 -8.34 11.82 -13.48
N ARG A 55 -7.45 12.62 -12.88
CA ARG A 55 -6.82 12.39 -11.59
C ARG A 55 -7.76 12.79 -10.46
N GLU A 56 -7.95 11.93 -9.48
CA GLU A 56 -8.80 12.17 -8.32
C GLU A 56 -8.07 11.90 -7.01
N VAL A 57 -8.28 12.75 -6.01
CA VAL A 57 -7.80 12.48 -4.65
C VAL A 57 -8.65 11.38 -4.04
N PHE A 58 -8.04 10.23 -3.75
CA PHE A 58 -8.71 9.12 -3.12
C PHE A 58 -8.73 9.27 -1.59
N ALA A 59 -7.59 9.64 -1.00
CA ALA A 59 -7.47 9.90 0.43
C ALA A 59 -6.42 10.99 0.69
N ALA A 60 -6.77 11.99 1.49
CA ALA A 60 -5.82 12.98 2.04
C ALA A 60 -5.72 12.87 3.58
N ASP A 61 -6.71 12.27 4.22
CA ASP A 61 -6.72 12.08 5.66
C ASP A 61 -5.91 10.83 6.03
N GLY A 62 -4.91 10.96 6.90
CA GLY A 62 -4.08 9.82 7.36
C GLY A 62 -3.10 9.32 6.32
N VAL A 63 -2.59 10.25 5.53
CA VAL A 63 -1.50 10.05 4.57
C VAL A 63 -0.46 11.13 4.88
N ASP A 64 0.78 10.72 5.08
CA ASP A 64 1.95 11.56 5.31
C ASP A 64 3.14 10.93 4.57
N ASN A 65 3.74 9.87 5.12
CA ASN A 65 4.79 9.09 4.46
C ASN A 65 4.29 7.68 4.14
N CYS A 66 3.45 7.56 3.12
CA CYS A 66 2.95 6.28 2.65
C CYS A 66 4.01 5.53 1.87
N GLU A 67 4.34 4.34 2.35
CA GLU A 67 5.42 3.50 1.81
C GLU A 67 4.95 2.14 1.29
N GLY A 68 3.71 1.75 1.61
CA GLY A 68 3.08 0.54 1.12
C GLY A 68 1.63 0.82 0.73
N LEU A 69 1.22 0.26 -0.40
CA LEU A 69 -0.12 0.41 -0.96
C LEU A 69 -0.53 -0.92 -1.58
N ALA A 70 -1.74 -1.38 -1.31
CA ALA A 70 -2.24 -2.63 -1.86
C ALA A 70 -3.76 -2.59 -2.10
N VAL A 71 -4.17 -3.00 -3.29
CA VAL A 71 -5.57 -3.09 -3.71
C VAL A 71 -6.13 -4.47 -3.35
N ASP A 72 -7.21 -4.48 -2.58
CA ASP A 72 -8.09 -5.64 -2.42
C ASP A 72 -9.13 -5.64 -3.55
N TRP A 73 -8.80 -6.33 -4.64
CA TRP A 73 -9.66 -6.38 -5.82
C TRP A 73 -10.97 -7.15 -5.60
N MET A 74 -11.03 -8.04 -4.60
CA MET A 74 -12.20 -8.85 -4.27
C MET A 74 -13.16 -8.10 -3.35
N GLY A 75 -12.66 -7.60 -2.22
CA GLY A 75 -13.45 -6.86 -1.23
C GLY A 75 -13.61 -5.38 -1.55
N ARG A 76 -12.94 -4.90 -2.59
CA ARG A 76 -13.03 -3.53 -3.11
C ARG A 76 -12.56 -2.50 -2.09
N ASN A 77 -11.38 -2.75 -1.52
CA ASN A 77 -10.73 -1.87 -0.56
C ASN A 77 -9.32 -1.48 -1.03
N LEU A 78 -8.82 -0.34 -0.55
CA LEU A 78 -7.43 0.06 -0.65
C LEU A 78 -6.84 0.03 0.76
N TYR A 79 -5.70 -0.65 0.91
CA TYR A 79 -4.92 -0.68 2.12
C TYR A 79 -3.63 0.09 1.92
N TRP A 80 -3.19 0.80 2.96
CA TRP A 80 -1.90 1.48 2.93
C TRP A 80 -1.24 1.49 4.30
N THR A 81 0.09 1.58 4.27
CA THR A 81 0.94 1.78 5.42
C THR A 81 1.53 3.18 5.37
N ASP A 82 1.63 3.80 6.54
CA ASP A 82 2.20 5.12 6.70
C ASP A 82 3.26 5.08 7.81
N ASP A 83 4.51 5.37 7.43
CA ASP A 83 5.67 5.33 8.32
C ASP A 83 5.63 6.47 9.35
N SER A 84 5.35 7.69 8.91
CA SER A 84 5.27 8.87 9.79
C SER A 84 4.17 8.74 10.83
N LEU A 85 3.03 8.18 10.44
CA LEU A 85 1.86 8.00 11.31
C LEU A 85 1.88 6.66 12.08
N GLY A 86 2.82 5.77 11.77
CA GLY A 86 2.87 4.42 12.35
C GLY A 86 1.57 3.65 12.15
N ALA A 87 0.94 3.80 10.97
CA ALA A 87 -0.43 3.35 10.75
C ALA A 87 -0.54 2.38 9.58
N LEU A 88 -1.42 1.40 9.71
CA LEU A 88 -1.96 0.64 8.58
C LEU A 88 -3.45 1.00 8.50
N SER A 89 -3.90 1.48 7.34
CA SER A 89 -5.24 1.98 7.13
C SER A 89 -5.93 1.30 5.95
N VAL A 90 -7.25 1.36 5.94
CA VAL A 90 -8.11 0.82 4.87
C VAL A 90 -9.21 1.81 4.52
N ALA A 91 -9.60 1.87 3.25
CA ALA A 91 -10.79 2.57 2.78
C ALA A 91 -11.41 1.81 1.61
N ARG A 92 -12.74 1.89 1.47
CA ARG A 92 -13.41 1.30 0.29
C ARG A 92 -13.06 2.06 -0.98
N LEU A 93 -12.98 1.36 -2.11
CA LEU A 93 -12.65 1.96 -3.41
C LEU A 93 -13.77 2.86 -3.96
N ASP A 94 -15.03 2.56 -3.64
CA ASP A 94 -16.24 3.23 -4.13
C ASP A 94 -16.66 4.42 -3.27
N ALA A 95 -16.62 4.27 -1.96
CA ALA A 95 -16.97 5.28 -0.97
C ALA A 95 -15.88 5.33 0.11
N PRO A 96 -14.78 6.07 -0.13
CA PRO A 96 -13.62 6.06 0.74
C PRO A 96 -13.95 6.64 2.11
N HIS A 97 -14.26 5.76 3.05
CA HIS A 97 -14.28 6.04 4.47
C HIS A 97 -13.09 5.35 5.10
N ARG A 98 -12.08 6.15 5.46
CA ARG A 98 -10.86 5.62 6.07
C ARG A 98 -11.13 5.08 7.46
N ARG A 99 -10.64 3.87 7.71
CA ARG A 99 -10.43 3.30 9.04
C ARG A 99 -8.95 2.99 9.25
N ALA A 100 -8.39 3.42 10.38
CA ALA A 100 -7.10 2.91 10.83
C ALA A 100 -7.28 1.50 11.41
N LEU A 101 -6.54 0.54 10.89
CA LEU A 101 -6.53 -0.86 11.34
C LEU A 101 -5.46 -1.10 12.41
N LEU A 102 -4.32 -0.44 12.28
CA LEU A 102 -3.22 -0.47 13.25
C LEU A 102 -2.71 0.96 13.50
N ARG A 103 -2.30 1.23 14.75
CA ARG A 103 -1.62 2.48 15.17
C ARG A 103 -0.56 2.16 16.19
N GLU A 104 0.67 1.97 15.73
CA GLU A 104 1.81 1.58 16.56
C GLU A 104 3.09 2.19 16.00
N ARG A 105 4.06 2.50 16.87
CA ARG A 105 5.39 2.94 16.44
C ARG A 105 6.28 1.79 15.94
N SER A 106 5.68 0.87 15.19
CA SER A 106 6.37 -0.24 14.50
C SER A 106 6.91 0.18 13.14
N HIS A 107 6.41 1.31 12.64
CA HIS A 107 6.75 1.88 11.36
C HIS A 107 6.55 0.90 10.19
N PRO A 108 5.30 0.67 9.80
CA PRO A 108 4.98 -0.27 8.74
C PRO A 108 5.41 0.28 7.37
N ARG A 109 6.05 -0.55 6.54
CA ARG A 109 6.56 -0.21 5.20
C ARG A 109 5.84 -1.02 4.13
N ALA A 110 6.53 -1.89 3.39
CA ALA A 110 5.95 -2.73 2.34
C ALA A 110 4.74 -3.53 2.85
N LEU A 111 3.68 -3.57 2.04
CA LEU A 111 2.39 -4.20 2.32
C LEU A 111 2.02 -5.13 1.17
N ALA A 112 1.53 -6.33 1.50
CA ALA A 112 0.98 -7.27 0.54
C ALA A 112 -0.32 -7.88 1.08
N LEU A 113 -1.26 -8.16 0.18
CA LEU A 113 -2.55 -8.76 0.51
C LEU A 113 -2.70 -10.13 -0.15
N ASP A 114 -3.42 -11.00 0.53
CA ASP A 114 -3.98 -12.24 0.00
C ASP A 114 -5.50 -12.20 0.19
N PRO A 115 -6.25 -11.53 -0.70
CA PRO A 115 -7.69 -11.38 -0.59
C PRO A 115 -8.46 -12.71 -0.56
N ALA A 116 -7.94 -13.73 -1.27
CA ALA A 116 -8.59 -15.04 -1.34
C ALA A 116 -8.58 -15.75 0.02
N ASN A 117 -7.53 -15.56 0.81
CA ASN A 117 -7.42 -16.12 2.17
C ASN A 117 -7.76 -15.10 3.27
N GLY A 118 -8.04 -13.84 2.92
CA GLY A 118 -8.36 -12.78 3.86
C GLY A 118 -7.19 -12.39 4.77
N VAL A 119 -5.96 -12.47 4.28
CA VAL A 119 -4.73 -12.22 5.05
C VAL A 119 -3.98 -11.01 4.47
N MET A 120 -3.37 -10.22 5.34
CA MET A 120 -2.42 -9.17 4.97
C MET A 120 -1.06 -9.41 5.63
N TYR A 121 -0.02 -8.92 4.97
CA TYR A 121 1.38 -9.04 5.38
C TYR A 121 2.05 -7.69 5.27
N TRP A 122 2.84 -7.30 6.27
CA TRP A 122 3.62 -6.07 6.19
C TRP A 122 5.00 -6.20 6.82
N ALA A 123 5.95 -5.43 6.29
CA ALA A 123 7.25 -5.24 6.91
C ALA A 123 7.17 -4.09 7.94
N ALA A 124 7.84 -4.24 9.07
CA ALA A 124 8.01 -3.22 10.10
C ALA A 124 9.50 -3.06 10.41
N TRP A 125 9.98 -1.84 10.70
CA TRP A 125 11.42 -1.60 10.90
C TRP A 125 11.84 -1.33 12.35
N ALA A 126 10.89 -1.10 13.27
CA ALA A 126 11.21 -0.83 14.67
C ALA A 126 10.31 -1.63 15.63
N PRO A 127 10.68 -2.87 16.01
CA PRO A 127 11.85 -3.62 15.54
C PRO A 127 11.62 -4.24 14.14
N GLY A 128 12.69 -4.71 13.52
CA GLY A 128 12.68 -5.33 12.20
C GLY A 128 11.86 -6.63 12.18
N ARG A 129 10.63 -6.59 11.67
CA ARG A 129 9.72 -7.73 11.63
C ARG A 129 9.00 -7.87 10.30
N ILE A 130 8.61 -9.10 9.99
CA ILE A 130 7.53 -9.38 9.03
C ILE A 130 6.34 -9.83 9.84
N GLU A 131 5.24 -9.12 9.68
CA GLU A 131 4.00 -9.35 10.42
C GLU A 131 2.92 -9.82 9.46
N SER A 132 1.94 -10.53 9.99
CA SER A 132 0.72 -10.86 9.25
C SER A 132 -0.50 -10.81 10.15
N ALA A 133 -1.65 -10.57 9.57
CA ALA A 133 -2.93 -10.55 10.25
C ALA A 133 -4.04 -10.90 9.25
N ALA A 134 -5.24 -11.17 9.75
CA ALA A 134 -6.42 -11.08 8.89
C ALA A 134 -6.58 -9.63 8.38
N MET A 135 -7.25 -9.45 7.24
CA MET A 135 -7.44 -8.14 6.59
C MET A 135 -8.29 -7.13 7.39
N ASP A 136 -8.87 -7.55 8.51
CA ASP A 136 -9.53 -6.70 9.51
C ASP A 136 -8.61 -6.36 10.71
N ALA A 137 -7.32 -6.70 10.61
CA ALA A 137 -6.30 -6.66 11.65
C ALA A 137 -6.47 -7.61 12.84
N SER A 138 -7.44 -8.54 12.79
CA SER A 138 -7.53 -9.62 13.78
C SER A 138 -6.44 -10.68 13.56
N ARG A 139 -6.22 -11.54 14.56
CA ARG A 139 -5.31 -12.70 14.46
C ARG A 139 -3.89 -12.34 14.00
N ARG A 140 -3.39 -11.20 14.47
CA ARG A 140 -2.03 -10.73 14.19
C ARG A 140 -0.99 -11.72 14.72
N ARG A 141 0.06 -11.96 13.94
CA ARG A 141 1.21 -12.80 14.28
C ARG A 141 2.48 -12.25 13.62
N THR A 142 3.59 -12.36 14.34
CA THR A 142 4.93 -12.12 13.79
C THR A 142 5.39 -13.38 13.05
N LEU A 143 5.77 -13.24 11.79
CA LEU A 143 6.31 -14.31 10.96
C LEU A 143 7.83 -14.38 11.01
N LEU A 144 8.46 -13.21 11.10
CA LEU A 144 9.90 -13.06 11.21
C LEU A 144 10.20 -11.96 12.21
N ASP A 145 11.18 -12.22 13.08
CA ASP A 145 11.75 -11.24 13.99
C ASP A 145 13.27 -11.22 13.80
N ALA A 146 13.80 -10.08 13.33
CA ALA A 146 15.23 -9.91 13.09
C ALA A 146 16.06 -9.96 14.39
N GLU A 147 15.45 -9.64 15.54
CA GLU A 147 16.11 -9.68 16.85
C GLU A 147 16.33 -11.13 17.33
N LEU A 148 15.48 -12.07 16.89
CA LEU A 148 15.59 -13.49 17.23
C LEU A 148 16.56 -14.30 16.34
N GLN A 149 17.09 -13.72 15.25
CA GLN A 149 18.03 -14.42 14.36
C GLN A 149 19.50 -14.17 14.67
N LEU A 150 19.83 -13.23 15.57
CA LEU A 150 21.19 -13.03 16.09
C LEU A 150 21.36 -13.72 17.46
N GLY A 151 21.22 -15.04 17.50
CA GLY A 151 21.74 -15.82 18.62
C GLY A 151 23.27 -15.64 18.73
N PRO A 152 23.87 -15.75 19.92
CA PRO A 152 25.30 -15.53 20.10
C PRO A 152 26.07 -16.51 19.21
N THR A 153 26.87 -15.98 18.29
CA THR A 153 27.89 -16.79 17.62
C THR A 153 28.94 -17.09 18.68
N GLY A 154 28.99 -18.37 19.10
CA GLY A 154 29.98 -18.90 20.02
C GLY A 154 31.38 -18.94 19.43
#